data_AF-A0A3D0CE38-F1
#
_entry.id   AF-A0A3D0CE38-F1
#
_cell.length_a   1.000
_cell.length_b   1.000
_cell.length_c   1.000
_cell.angle_alpha   90.00
_cell.angle_beta   90.00
_cell.angle_gamma   90.00
#
_symmetry.space_group_name_H-M   'P 1'
#
loop_
_entity.id
_entity.type
_entity.pdbx_description
1 polymer ?
#
loop_
_entity_poly.entity_id
_entity_poly.type
_entity_poly.pdbx_seq_one_letter_code
_entity_poly.pdbx_strand_id
1 'polypeptide(L)'
;MRVLVTACIAIFSLLIIGCAKPVNTPPTSESAIEKQSPEKSFSTISGVIMIKSTQGGDGSIWQFKGDDGIFYSLVVSIPNLGRSESKNIKYVIPDAKLTLTGEKYKLGSKYNFIARKITQTK
;
A
#
# COMPACT_ATOMS: atom_id res chain seq x y z
N MET A 1 -48.13 24.24 -20.82
CA MET A 1 -46.94 24.85 -21.45
C MET A 1 -46.88 26.31 -21.04
N ARG A 2 -46.05 26.64 -20.04
CA ARG A 2 -45.64 28.03 -19.74
C ARG A 2 -44.18 27.97 -19.27
N VAL A 3 -43.31 28.42 -20.17
CA VAL A 3 -41.87 28.55 -20.00
C VAL A 3 -41.64 29.83 -19.19
N LEU A 4 -40.92 29.76 -18.07
CA LEU A 4 -40.42 30.94 -17.38
C LEU A 4 -38.89 30.90 -17.43
N VAL A 5 -38.34 31.56 -18.46
CA VAL A 5 -36.94 31.96 -18.52
C VAL A 5 -36.80 33.19 -17.64
N THR A 6 -36.00 33.10 -16.59
CA THR A 6 -35.52 34.28 -15.87
C THR A 6 -34.01 34.25 -15.92
N ALA A 7 -33.46 35.19 -16.68
CA ALA A 7 -32.05 35.39 -16.90
C ALA A 7 -31.49 36.48 -15.98
N CYS A 8 -30.17 36.44 -15.83
CA CYS A 8 -29.25 37.54 -15.52
C CYS A 8 -29.02 37.90 -14.03
N ILE A 9 -27.74 37.80 -13.63
CA ILE A 9 -26.81 38.87 -13.19
C ILE A 9 -25.80 38.19 -12.24
N ALA A 10 -24.56 37.88 -12.66
CA ALA A 10 -23.34 38.73 -12.59
C ALA A 10 -23.00 39.06 -11.10
N ILE A 11 -21.80 38.97 -10.52
CA ILE A 11 -20.41 39.20 -10.94
C ILE A 11 -19.55 38.91 -9.67
N PHE A 12 -18.28 38.52 -9.88
CA PHE A 12 -17.12 38.64 -8.99
C PHE A 12 -17.23 38.27 -7.50
N SER A 13 -16.30 37.41 -7.06
CA SER A 13 -15.26 37.85 -6.11
C SER A 13 -14.04 36.93 -6.19
N LEU A 14 -12.95 37.46 -6.77
CA LEU A 14 -11.59 36.99 -6.55
C LEU A 14 -11.28 37.07 -5.04
N LEU A 15 -10.81 35.97 -4.45
CA LEU A 15 -10.01 36.00 -3.24
C LEU A 15 -8.78 35.10 -3.43
N ILE A 16 -7.77 35.68 -4.09
CA ILE A 16 -6.38 35.22 -3.98
C ILE A 16 -5.76 35.94 -2.78
N ILE A 17 -5.76 35.26 -1.63
CA ILE A 17 -5.02 35.65 -0.42
C ILE A 17 -4.37 34.36 0.07
N GLY A 18 -3.06 34.20 0.21
CA GLY A 18 -1.93 35.08 -0.04
C GLY A 18 -0.67 34.23 0.18
N CYS A 19 0.41 34.54 -0.54
CA CYS A 19 1.71 33.94 -0.32
C CYS A 19 2.25 34.40 1.04
N ALA A 20 2.28 33.52 2.04
CA ALA A 20 3.08 33.74 3.24
C ALA A 20 4.56 33.71 2.86
N LYS A 21 5.29 34.77 3.20
CA LYS A 21 6.75 34.88 3.01
C LYS A 21 7.45 33.79 3.83
N PRO A 22 8.54 33.18 3.32
CA PRO A 22 9.39 32.34 4.15
C PRO A 22 10.09 33.22 5.21
N VAL A 23 9.75 32.99 6.48
CA VAL A 23 10.55 33.49 7.60
C VAL A 23 11.76 32.56 7.72
N ASN A 24 12.94 33.10 7.42
CA ASN A 24 14.22 32.46 7.74
C ASN A 24 14.43 32.55 9.25
N THR A 25 14.02 31.52 9.99
CA THR A 25 14.46 31.33 11.37
C THR A 25 15.72 30.46 11.35
N PRO A 26 16.84 30.88 11.99
CA PRO A 26 18.01 30.02 12.14
C PRO A 26 17.65 28.77 12.97
N PRO A 27 18.31 27.62 12.74
CA PRO A 27 18.00 26.41 13.49
C PRO A 27 18.48 26.57 14.94
N THR A 28 17.54 26.88 15.83
CA THR A 28 17.69 26.55 17.25
C THR A 28 17.71 25.04 17.35
N SER A 29 18.79 24.51 17.91
CA SER A 29 18.97 23.09 18.23
C SER A 29 17.97 22.66 19.30
N GLU A 30 16.72 22.46 18.90
CA GLU A 30 15.81 21.59 19.62
C GLU A 30 16.13 20.18 19.16
N SER A 31 16.72 19.41 20.07
CA SER A 31 16.79 17.96 19.96
C SER A 31 15.36 17.47 19.71
N ALA A 32 15.07 17.19 18.44
CA ALA A 32 13.81 16.59 18.06
C ALA A 32 13.74 15.27 18.82
N ILE A 33 12.85 15.23 19.82
CA ILE A 33 12.35 13.98 20.36
C ILE A 33 11.91 13.19 19.14
N GLU A 34 12.73 12.18 18.81
CA GLU A 34 12.46 11.21 17.79
C GLU A 34 11.14 10.57 18.17
N LYS A 35 10.04 11.06 17.59
CA LYS A 35 8.79 10.33 17.59
C LYS A 35 9.10 9.04 16.87
N GLN A 36 9.35 7.99 17.65
CA GLN A 36 9.38 6.61 17.19
C GLN A 36 8.20 6.43 16.25
N SER A 37 8.50 6.42 14.95
CA SER A 37 7.60 5.90 13.93
C SER A 37 7.17 4.52 14.43
N PRO A 38 5.89 4.15 14.41
CA PRO A 38 5.46 2.83 14.85
C PRO A 38 6.33 1.81 14.13
N GLU A 39 7.12 1.07 14.91
CA GLU A 39 8.07 0.11 14.38
C GLU A 39 7.28 -0.82 13.46
N LYS A 40 7.57 -0.73 12.17
CA LYS A 40 6.80 -1.42 11.15
C LYS A 40 7.13 -2.91 11.25
N SER A 41 6.43 -3.62 12.13
CA SER A 41 6.72 -5.01 12.44
C SER A 41 6.37 -5.88 11.24
N PHE A 42 7.38 -6.49 10.62
CA PHE A 42 7.15 -7.50 9.59
C PHE A 42 6.91 -8.87 10.21
N SER A 43 5.97 -9.61 9.64
CA SER A 43 5.70 -11.01 9.93
C SER A 43 6.30 -11.88 8.85
N THR A 44 6.69 -13.11 9.21
CA THR A 44 7.09 -14.14 8.24
C THR A 44 6.07 -15.28 8.26
N ILE A 45 5.59 -15.67 7.09
CA ILE A 45 4.63 -16.78 6.90
C ILE A 45 5.13 -17.73 5.82
N SER A 46 4.90 -19.02 6.01
CA SER A 46 5.13 -20.07 5.01
C SER A 46 3.79 -20.67 4.56
N GLY A 47 3.74 -21.20 3.35
CA GLY A 47 2.50 -21.73 2.78
C GLY A 47 2.56 -21.93 1.28
N VAL A 48 1.38 -22.10 0.68
CA VAL A 48 1.19 -22.46 -0.73
C VAL A 48 0.42 -21.36 -1.47
N ILE A 49 0.91 -20.98 -2.66
CA ILE A 49 0.16 -20.14 -3.59
C ILE A 49 -0.98 -20.96 -4.20
N MET A 50 -2.21 -20.48 -4.06
CA MET A 50 -3.39 -21.17 -4.56
C MET A 50 -3.73 -20.68 -5.97
N ILE A 51 -4.50 -19.60 -6.05
CA ILE A 51 -4.97 -19.04 -7.32
C ILE A 51 -4.74 -17.54 -7.37
N LYS A 52 -4.54 -17.04 -8.59
CA LYS A 52 -4.46 -15.61 -8.85
C LYS A 52 -5.84 -14.99 -8.79
N SER A 53 -5.99 -13.97 -7.94
CA SER A 53 -7.28 -13.26 -7.79
C SER A 53 -7.37 -12.05 -8.72
N THR A 54 -6.28 -11.30 -8.88
CA THR A 54 -6.28 -10.07 -9.69
C THR A 54 -4.88 -9.76 -10.22
N GLN A 55 -4.78 -9.28 -11.46
CA GLN A 55 -3.54 -8.73 -12.04
C GLN A 55 -3.66 -7.21 -12.18
N GLY A 56 -2.64 -6.47 -11.74
CA GLY A 56 -2.42 -5.06 -12.09
C GLY A 56 -1.15 -4.90 -12.94
N GLY A 57 -0.81 -3.66 -13.31
CA GLY A 57 0.40 -3.37 -14.09
C GLY A 57 1.68 -3.78 -13.36
N ASP A 58 1.84 -3.32 -12.12
CA ASP A 58 3.08 -3.50 -11.35
C ASP A 58 2.96 -4.52 -10.21
N GLY A 59 1.88 -5.30 -10.21
CA GLY A 59 1.60 -6.22 -9.12
C GLY A 59 0.39 -7.12 -9.36
N SER A 60 0.10 -7.94 -8.37
CA SER A 60 -0.96 -8.93 -8.41
C SER A 60 -1.42 -9.29 -7.00
N ILE A 61 -2.66 -9.77 -6.91
CA ILE A 61 -3.25 -10.30 -5.68
C ILE A 61 -3.47 -11.79 -5.88
N TRP A 62 -3.00 -12.59 -4.92
CA TRP A 62 -3.08 -14.05 -4.91
C TRP A 62 -3.79 -14.54 -3.66
N GLN A 63 -4.47 -15.67 -3.78
CA GLN A 63 -4.84 -16.45 -2.59
C GLN A 63 -3.63 -17.26 -2.15
N PHE A 64 -3.26 -17.11 -0.88
CA PHE A 64 -2.17 -17.83 -0.26
C PHE A 64 -2.69 -18.57 0.96
N LYS A 65 -2.50 -19.89 1.01
CA LYS A 65 -2.85 -20.70 2.16
C LYS A 65 -1.61 -20.87 3.03
N GLY A 66 -1.61 -20.22 4.19
CA GLY A 66 -0.54 -20.38 5.16
C GLY A 66 -0.51 -21.81 5.72
N ASP A 67 0.66 -22.22 6.21
CA ASP A 67 0.82 -23.50 6.92
C ASP A 67 0.02 -23.53 8.24
N ASP A 68 -0.38 -22.36 8.75
CA ASP A 68 -1.32 -22.17 9.85
C ASP A 68 -2.80 -22.46 9.46
N GLY A 69 -3.06 -22.79 8.19
CA GLY A 69 -4.39 -23.03 7.65
C GLY A 69 -5.18 -21.76 7.31
N ILE A 70 -4.61 -20.56 7.55
CA ILE A 70 -5.27 -19.28 7.27
C ILE A 70 -5.10 -18.94 5.79
N PHE A 71 -6.20 -18.46 5.18
CA PHE A 71 -6.17 -17.92 3.83
C PHE A 71 -5.90 -16.42 3.85
N TYR A 72 -4.85 -16.02 3.14
CA TYR A 72 -4.42 -14.63 2.98
C TYR A 72 -4.71 -14.13 1.56
N SER A 73 -5.20 -12.90 1.47
CA SER A 73 -5.11 -12.08 0.25
C SER A 73 -3.69 -11.52 0.18
N LEU A 74 -2.85 -12.18 -0.60
CA LEU A 74 -1.43 -11.86 -0.75
C LEU A 74 -1.23 -10.82 -1.85
N VAL A 75 -0.73 -9.64 -1.47
CA VAL A 75 -0.36 -8.57 -2.39
C VAL A 75 1.12 -8.69 -2.72
N VAL A 76 1.42 -8.85 -4.00
CA VAL A 76 2.77 -8.90 -4.55
C VAL A 76 2.91 -7.79 -5.57
N SER A 77 3.81 -6.84 -5.34
CA SER A 77 4.06 -5.76 -6.32
C SER A 77 5.51 -5.31 -6.31
N ILE A 78 6.00 -4.85 -7.46
CA ILE A 78 7.36 -4.35 -7.63
C ILE A 78 7.65 -3.18 -6.65
N PRO A 79 6.76 -2.19 -6.46
CA PRO A 79 6.99 -1.12 -5.49
C PRO A 79 7.07 -1.61 -4.05
N ASN A 80 6.35 -2.70 -3.71
CA ASN A 80 6.37 -3.22 -2.35
C ASN A 80 7.63 -4.03 -2.02
N LEU A 81 8.15 -4.75 -3.02
CA LEU A 81 9.36 -5.59 -2.90
C LEU A 81 10.66 -4.78 -3.10
N GLY A 82 10.60 -3.71 -3.89
CA GLY A 82 11.79 -2.97 -4.29
C GLY A 82 12.65 -3.74 -5.31
N ARG A 83 13.76 -3.12 -5.72
CA ARG A 83 14.56 -3.56 -6.88
C ARG A 83 15.21 -4.94 -6.72
N SER A 84 15.61 -5.31 -5.50
CA SER A 84 16.29 -6.58 -5.26
C SER A 84 15.29 -7.73 -5.22
N GLU A 85 14.27 -7.61 -4.37
CA GLU A 85 13.31 -8.68 -4.11
C GLU A 85 12.30 -8.87 -5.26
N SER A 86 12.07 -7.85 -6.10
CA SER A 86 11.19 -8.00 -7.27
C SER A 86 11.64 -9.06 -8.26
N LYS A 87 12.94 -9.42 -8.27
CA LYS A 87 13.47 -10.54 -9.08
C LYS A 87 12.87 -11.89 -8.67
N ASN A 88 12.36 -11.99 -7.44
CA ASN A 88 11.77 -13.20 -6.87
C ASN A 88 10.26 -13.32 -7.15
N ILE A 89 9.63 -12.33 -7.80
CA ILE A 89 8.20 -12.38 -8.18
C ILE A 89 7.90 -13.60 -9.06
N LYS A 90 8.86 -14.04 -9.88
CA LYS A 90 8.74 -15.24 -10.73
C LYS A 90 8.47 -16.53 -9.96
N TYR A 91 8.72 -16.57 -8.65
CA TYR A 91 8.41 -17.73 -7.81
C TYR A 91 6.94 -17.78 -7.40
N VAL A 92 6.19 -16.69 -7.59
CA VAL A 92 4.76 -16.58 -7.28
C VAL A 92 3.95 -17.16 -8.44
N ILE A 93 3.84 -18.48 -8.43
CA ILE A 93 3.06 -19.28 -9.38
C ILE A 93 2.13 -20.24 -8.61
N PRO A 94 1.02 -20.70 -9.20
CA PRO A 94 0.15 -21.69 -8.57
C PRO A 94 0.94 -22.90 -8.03
N ASP A 95 0.51 -23.40 -6.87
CA ASP A 95 1.06 -24.53 -6.12
C ASP A 95 2.49 -24.35 -5.59
N ALA A 96 3.14 -23.20 -5.80
CA ALA A 96 4.45 -22.93 -5.25
C ALA A 96 4.41 -22.82 -3.71
N LYS A 97 5.36 -23.50 -3.05
CA LYS A 97 5.65 -23.34 -1.63
C LYS A 97 6.64 -22.20 -1.40
N LEU A 98 6.22 -21.19 -0.65
CA LEU A 98 7.00 -19.97 -0.42
C LEU A 98 7.01 -19.60 1.07
N THR A 99 8.13 -19.01 1.49
CA THR A 99 8.24 -18.22 2.71
C THR A 99 8.22 -16.74 2.34
N LEU A 100 7.34 -15.99 2.97
CA LEU A 100 7.06 -14.58 2.70
C LEU A 100 7.29 -13.77 3.96
N THR A 101 8.03 -12.67 3.85
CA THR A 101 8.14 -11.68 4.93
C THR A 101 7.46 -10.39 4.49
N GLY A 102 6.70 -9.78 5.39
CA GLY A 102 5.96 -8.56 5.05
C GLY A 102 4.94 -8.13 6.09
N GLU A 103 3.96 -7.33 5.66
CA GLU A 103 2.96 -6.75 6.55
C GLU A 103 1.71 -7.62 6.58
N LYS A 104 1.37 -8.13 7.75
CA LYS A 104 0.12 -8.84 8.01
C LYS A 104 -0.89 -7.89 8.62
N TYR A 105 -2.10 -7.85 8.07
CA TYR A 105 -3.20 -7.08 8.65
C TYR A 105 -4.54 -7.74 8.34
N LYS A 106 -5.55 -7.35 9.12
CA LYS A 106 -6.92 -7.85 8.97
C LYS A 106 -7.83 -6.71 8.56
N LEU A 107 -8.69 -6.96 7.56
CA LEU A 107 -9.74 -6.03 7.15
C LEU A 107 -11.08 -6.77 7.24
N GLY A 108 -11.88 -6.43 8.25
CA GLY A 108 -13.07 -7.20 8.59
C GLY A 108 -12.72 -8.65 8.95
N SER A 109 -13.28 -9.63 8.24
CA SER A 109 -12.96 -11.05 8.42
C SER A 109 -11.78 -11.55 7.58
N LYS A 110 -11.25 -10.73 6.66
CA LYS A 110 -10.22 -11.14 5.69
C LYS A 110 -8.82 -10.87 6.22
N TYR A 111 -7.95 -11.87 6.09
CA TYR A 111 -6.51 -11.71 6.33
C TYR A 111 -5.84 -11.25 5.03
N ASN A 112 -5.00 -10.22 5.13
CA ASN A 112 -4.22 -9.68 4.03
C ASN A 112 -2.74 -9.74 4.39
N PHE A 113 -1.92 -9.89 3.37
CA PHE A 113 -0.48 -9.91 3.52
C PHE A 113 0.17 -9.13 2.38
N ILE A 114 0.98 -8.11 2.68
CA ILE A 114 1.78 -7.39 1.67
C ILE A 114 3.19 -7.92 1.72
N ALA A 115 3.63 -8.59 0.64
CA ALA A 115 4.97 -9.15 0.56
C ALA A 115 6.04 -8.05 0.46
N ARG A 116 7.06 -8.15 1.31
CA ARG A 116 8.30 -7.36 1.29
C ARG A 116 9.52 -8.19 0.91
N LYS A 117 9.45 -9.52 1.06
CA LYS A 117 10.45 -10.50 0.63
C LYS A 117 9.78 -11.82 0.26
N ILE A 118 10.32 -12.50 -0.76
CA ILE A 118 9.84 -13.79 -1.25
C ILE A 118 11.01 -14.77 -1.29
N THR A 119 10.84 -15.96 -0.71
CA THR A 119 11.85 -17.02 -0.71
C THR A 119 11.18 -18.35 -1.03
N GLN A 120 11.79 -19.17 -1.89
CA GLN A 120 11.32 -20.54 -2.11
C GLN A 120 11.59 -21.37 -0.87
N THR A 121 10.59 -22.14 -0.43
CA THR A 121 10.79 -23.13 0.62
C THR A 121 11.58 -24.30 0.02
N LYS A 122 12.69 -24.68 0.66
CA LYS A 122 13.46 -25.87 0.29
C LYS A 122 12.72 -27.15 0.69
#